data_AF-A0A847C765-F1
#
_entry.id   AF-A0A847C765-F1
#
_cell.length_a   1.000
_cell.length_b   1.000
_cell.length_c   1.000
_cell.angle_alpha   90.00
_cell.angle_beta   90.00
_cell.angle_gamma   90.00
#
_symmetry.space_group_name_H-M   'P 1'
#
loop_
_entity.id
_entity.type
_entity.pdbx_description
1 polymer ?
#
loop_
_entity_poly.entity_id
_entity_poly.type
_entity_poly.pdbx_seq_one_letter_code
_entity_poly.pdbx_strand_id
1 'polypeptide(L)'
;MSEQGFFSYETSGNKAPLPADMVFKAPPPKEFSVVFEEDNDNDNTAEAPSRFERTRRAPRQEKIIKDNKSDNMSKAKTKKKGGAIKIVAIALAVLIVAGSLFVFGVIPAPGGVTNNRYTVDSAENLVKYLKHPALCSGDTIEITESMTVDIDESFGGYAVLPLVSYECGGNSLTFTGGTAVLLGGSSKASMEGVTFSDCKVYVNAPATALTWSGCTDDSGINTRSLNGAAHKQELGITLAGSKLKIPVTITNVSDSEVKGAEVKFTSENFIFTGDDSYKINSLGSGESVSVEVPVIAAYGGRARITGYATQNGALVAKAESEYIDIAGEGYYAGDINTHSSVSASQSDNVKYGYSNGMSYIASSDINAYATSIPQSELATLIGTETGFIDVSACYGEGIRHELCDICNQKINSGAMTMAETLSVINKPLRYMLAYDTDVVPNMAISTLQYHPSRTYQDAVSDVTNAGGLVVVPFFYDSVYDITESINMSKTLNGITGLEVLTKGYMLDSMETTVALNVWKLYATAGRDKVFATAGSNNLLPEEVGTYFIQGRMSGLDDKAVFEMLRSGDFYFSNGPRLTFELGGVG
;
A
#
# COMPACT_ATOMS: atom_id res chain seq x y z
N MET A 1 -6.37 51.48 7.68
CA MET A 1 -7.77 51.07 7.45
C MET A 1 -7.82 49.58 7.68
N SER A 2 -8.62 49.15 8.67
CA SER A 2 -8.76 47.75 9.08
C SER A 2 -9.92 47.11 8.31
N GLU A 3 -9.64 46.06 7.53
CA GLU A 3 -10.68 45.17 7.00
C GLU A 3 -10.42 43.75 7.52
N GLN A 4 -11.22 43.36 8.51
CA GLN A 4 -11.47 41.97 8.85
C GLN A 4 -12.63 41.49 7.97
N GLY A 5 -12.32 40.70 6.94
CA GLY A 5 -13.33 39.97 6.18
C GLY A 5 -13.66 38.66 6.87
N PHE A 6 -14.80 38.60 7.57
CA PHE A 6 -15.42 37.35 8.00
C PHE A 6 -16.23 36.79 6.82
N PHE A 7 -15.88 35.59 6.35
CA PHE A 7 -16.75 34.81 5.47
C PHE A 7 -17.80 34.08 6.32
N SER A 8 -19.07 34.47 6.21
CA SER A 8 -20.20 33.70 6.71
C SER A 8 -20.73 32.78 5.61
N TYR A 9 -20.67 31.46 5.82
CA TYR A 9 -21.42 30.50 5.03
C TYR A 9 -22.80 30.30 5.69
N GLU A 10 -23.87 30.66 4.97
CA GLU A 10 -25.22 30.17 5.28
C GLU A 10 -25.34 28.74 4.76
N THR A 11 -25.24 27.76 5.65
CA THR A 11 -25.68 26.38 5.37
C THR A 11 -27.10 26.20 5.88
N SER A 12 -28.04 25.96 4.97
CA SER A 12 -29.40 25.55 5.30
C SER A 12 -29.39 24.13 5.90
N GLY A 13 -29.33 24.04 7.23
CA GLY A 13 -29.44 22.79 7.97
C GLY A 13 -28.82 22.92 9.36
N ASN A 14 -29.63 22.70 10.40
CA ASN A 14 -29.24 22.74 11.81
C ASN A 14 -27.93 21.98 12.09
N LYS A 15 -26.80 22.69 12.17
CA LYS A 15 -25.59 22.24 12.88
C LYS A 15 -25.19 23.34 13.85
N ALA A 16 -24.95 22.96 15.11
CA ALA A 16 -24.56 23.88 16.16
C ALA A 16 -23.21 24.56 15.81
N PRO A 17 -23.03 25.87 16.10
CA PRO A 17 -21.76 26.54 15.92
C PRO A 17 -20.69 25.91 16.83
N LEU A 18 -19.43 25.94 16.37
CA LEU A 18 -18.28 25.51 17.19
C LEU A 18 -18.24 26.30 18.52
N PRO A 19 -17.85 25.67 19.63
CA PRO A 19 -17.66 26.36 20.92
C PRO A 19 -16.72 27.56 20.80
N ALA A 20 -17.04 28.67 21.48
CA ALA A 20 -16.31 29.94 21.35
C ALA A 20 -14.85 29.88 21.84
N ASP A 21 -14.50 28.87 22.64
CA ASP A 21 -13.15 28.55 23.09
C ASP A 21 -12.31 27.78 22.06
N MET A 22 -12.91 27.41 20.91
CA MET A 22 -12.24 26.77 19.77
C MET A 22 -11.90 27.75 18.62
N VAL A 23 -12.04 29.07 18.83
CA VAL A 23 -11.55 30.05 17.85
C VAL A 23 -10.04 30.18 17.99
N PHE A 24 -9.31 29.44 17.15
CA PHE A 24 -7.85 29.49 17.10
C PHE A 24 -7.36 30.85 16.62
N LYS A 25 -6.74 31.64 17.50
CA LYS A 25 -5.85 32.73 17.09
C LYS A 25 -4.53 32.12 16.63
N ALA A 26 -4.35 31.97 15.32
CA ALA A 26 -3.04 31.68 14.77
C ALA A 26 -2.05 32.77 15.25
N PRO A 27 -0.82 32.42 15.67
CA PRO A 27 0.22 33.41 15.84
C PRO A 27 0.43 34.13 14.49
N PRO A 28 0.73 35.45 14.48
CA PRO A 28 0.94 36.17 13.24
C PRO A 28 2.03 35.47 12.42
N PRO A 29 1.85 35.30 11.10
CA PRO A 29 2.86 34.68 10.25
C PRO A 29 4.17 35.46 10.40
N LYS A 30 5.29 34.75 10.54
CA LYS A 30 6.61 35.36 10.32
C LYS A 30 6.65 35.76 8.85
N GLU A 31 6.80 37.05 8.58
CA GLU A 31 6.96 37.58 7.23
C GLU A 31 8.21 36.96 6.59
N PHE A 32 8.00 36.11 5.59
CA PHE A 32 9.01 35.80 4.60
C PHE A 32 8.73 36.69 3.40
N SER A 33 9.55 37.72 3.22
CA SER A 33 9.52 38.57 2.03
C SER A 33 10.16 37.81 0.87
N VAL A 34 9.34 37.23 -0.01
CA VAL A 34 9.77 36.84 -1.35
C VAL A 34 9.65 38.08 -2.23
N VAL A 35 10.79 38.65 -2.62
CA VAL A 35 10.85 39.77 -3.56
C VAL A 35 10.70 39.18 -4.97
N PHE A 36 9.59 39.47 -5.62
CA PHE A 36 9.46 39.29 -7.07
C PHE A 36 9.80 40.65 -7.71
N GLU A 37 10.83 40.66 -8.56
CA GLU A 37 11.04 41.78 -9.49
C GLU A 37 10.00 41.68 -10.60
N GLU A 38 9.09 42.65 -10.67
CA GLU A 38 8.17 42.82 -11.79
C GLU A 38 8.91 43.49 -12.96
N ASP A 39 9.06 42.75 -14.06
CA ASP A 39 9.28 43.35 -15.37
C ASP A 39 7.97 44.01 -15.82
N ASN A 40 8.00 45.34 -15.87
CA ASN A 40 6.94 46.16 -16.42
C ASN A 40 6.90 45.99 -17.94
N ASP A 41 5.85 45.36 -18.46
CA ASP A 41 5.33 45.73 -19.78
C ASP A 41 3.82 45.91 -19.72
N ASN A 42 3.44 47.16 -19.97
CA ASN A 42 2.07 47.60 -20.18
C ASN A 42 1.49 46.91 -21.42
N ASP A 43 0.33 46.28 -21.30
CA ASP A 43 -0.72 46.59 -22.25
C ASP A 43 -2.13 46.43 -21.70
N ASN A 44 -2.95 47.40 -22.04
CA ASN A 44 -4.29 47.63 -21.52
C ASN A 44 -5.35 46.88 -22.35
N THR A 45 -6.50 46.66 -21.70
CA THR A 45 -7.85 46.37 -22.24
C THR A 45 -8.18 44.95 -22.70
N ALA A 46 -9.07 44.28 -21.95
CA ALA A 46 -10.31 43.70 -22.50
C ALA A 46 -11.29 43.30 -21.37
N GLU A 47 -12.56 43.57 -21.63
CA GLU A 47 -13.72 43.41 -20.75
C GLU A 47 -14.02 41.95 -20.35
N ALA A 48 -14.53 41.78 -19.13
CA ALA A 48 -14.95 40.48 -18.59
C ALA A 48 -16.33 40.05 -19.14
N PRO A 49 -16.49 38.82 -19.65
CA PRO A 49 -17.81 38.27 -19.92
C PRO A 49 -18.42 37.57 -18.69
N SER A 50 -19.74 37.71 -18.62
CA SER A 50 -20.68 37.23 -17.62
C SER A 50 -20.63 35.74 -17.30
N ARG A 51 -20.83 35.44 -15.99
CA ARG A 51 -21.08 34.13 -15.38
C ARG A 51 -22.12 33.30 -16.15
N PHE A 52 -21.76 32.08 -16.53
CA PHE A 52 -22.69 31.02 -16.91
C PHE A 52 -23.01 30.14 -15.71
N GLU A 53 -24.28 30.09 -15.33
CA GLU A 53 -24.82 29.13 -14.36
C GLU A 53 -24.83 27.71 -14.96
N ARG A 54 -24.09 26.79 -14.33
CA ARG A 54 -24.19 25.34 -14.62
C ARG A 54 -25.31 24.74 -13.77
N THR A 55 -26.45 24.46 -14.38
CA THR A 55 -27.45 23.55 -13.80
C THR A 55 -27.06 22.09 -14.11
N ARG A 56 -26.64 21.32 -13.10
CA ARG A 56 -26.48 19.86 -13.21
C ARG A 56 -27.78 19.18 -12.81
N ARG A 57 -28.41 18.45 -13.74
CA ARG A 57 -29.47 17.48 -13.45
C ARG A 57 -28.84 16.19 -12.91
N ALA A 58 -29.35 15.70 -11.78
CA ALA A 58 -29.02 14.37 -11.25
C ALA A 58 -29.65 13.25 -12.10
N PRO A 59 -28.98 12.11 -12.30
CA PRO A 59 -29.57 10.96 -12.98
C PRO A 59 -30.61 10.27 -12.09
N ARG A 60 -31.77 9.94 -12.69
CA ARG A 60 -32.81 9.09 -12.09
C ARG A 60 -32.31 7.66 -11.98
N GLN A 61 -32.28 7.11 -10.77
CA GLN A 61 -32.16 5.67 -10.56
C GLN A 61 -33.52 4.99 -10.79
N GLU A 62 -33.57 4.06 -11.74
CA GLU A 62 -34.70 3.16 -11.92
C GLU A 62 -34.68 2.04 -10.87
N LYS A 63 -35.81 1.86 -10.20
CA LYS A 63 -36.03 0.93 -9.10
C LYS A 63 -36.37 -0.45 -9.69
N ILE A 64 -35.38 -1.34 -9.79
CA ILE A 64 -35.63 -2.75 -10.15
C ILE A 64 -36.13 -3.47 -8.89
N ILE A 65 -37.44 -3.73 -8.84
CA ILE A 65 -38.08 -4.61 -7.86
C ILE A 65 -37.96 -6.04 -8.41
N LYS A 66 -37.19 -6.91 -7.74
CA LYS A 66 -37.24 -8.36 -7.97
C LYS A 66 -37.98 -9.01 -6.79
N ASP A 67 -39.20 -9.44 -7.08
CA ASP A 67 -39.98 -10.33 -6.23
C ASP A 67 -39.37 -11.74 -6.27
N ASN A 68 -38.89 -12.24 -5.12
CA ASN A 68 -38.61 -13.65 -4.94
C ASN A 68 -39.63 -14.27 -3.98
N LYS A 69 -40.52 -15.09 -4.56
CA LYS A 69 -41.43 -15.98 -3.87
C LYS A 69 -40.64 -17.07 -3.13
N SER A 70 -40.93 -17.21 -1.84
CA SER A 70 -40.49 -18.32 -1.01
C SER A 70 -41.42 -19.52 -1.21
N ASP A 71 -40.89 -20.65 -1.67
CA ASP A 71 -41.58 -21.93 -1.62
C ASP A 71 -41.17 -22.74 -0.39
N ASN A 72 -42.21 -23.17 0.32
CA ASN A 72 -42.18 -24.07 1.46
C ASN A 72 -41.61 -25.44 1.10
N MET A 73 -40.74 -25.99 1.95
CA MET A 73 -40.68 -27.44 2.14
C MET A 73 -40.49 -27.84 3.61
N SER A 74 -41.13 -28.94 3.92
CA SER A 74 -41.54 -29.45 5.21
C SER A 74 -40.48 -30.27 5.95
N LYS A 75 -40.49 -30.08 7.28
CA LYS A 75 -40.18 -31.02 8.39
C LYS A 75 -39.69 -32.43 8.02
N ALA A 76 -38.53 -32.80 8.56
CA ALA A 76 -38.23 -34.17 8.98
C ALA A 76 -37.55 -34.17 10.36
N LYS A 77 -38.19 -34.84 11.33
CA LYS A 77 -37.69 -35.09 12.69
C LYS A 77 -36.67 -36.23 12.64
N THR A 78 -35.51 -36.07 13.27
CA THR A 78 -34.63 -37.19 13.63
C THR A 78 -34.26 -37.15 15.12
N LYS A 79 -34.37 -38.34 15.72
CA LYS A 79 -34.30 -38.62 17.16
C LYS A 79 -32.87 -38.57 17.69
N LYS A 80 -32.75 -38.08 18.92
CA LYS A 80 -31.59 -38.19 19.82
C LYS A 80 -31.12 -39.65 19.98
N LYS A 81 -29.81 -39.88 19.89
CA LYS A 81 -29.08 -40.91 20.65
C LYS A 81 -27.86 -40.26 21.27
N GLY A 82 -27.86 -40.19 22.59
CA GLY A 82 -26.72 -39.77 23.40
C GLY A 82 -25.94 -40.97 23.91
N GLY A 83 -24.67 -40.75 24.25
CA GLY A 83 -23.87 -41.64 25.11
C GLY A 83 -22.77 -42.41 24.40
N ALA A 84 -21.67 -41.73 24.01
CA ALA A 84 -20.34 -42.35 23.79
C ALA A 84 -19.21 -41.33 23.62
N ILE A 85 -19.49 -40.07 23.28
CA ILE A 85 -18.45 -39.11 22.82
C ILE A 85 -17.65 -38.45 23.96
N LYS A 86 -18.11 -38.51 25.22
CA LYS A 86 -17.43 -37.80 26.34
C LYS A 86 -16.16 -38.46 26.88
N ILE A 87 -15.90 -39.73 26.59
CA ILE A 87 -14.71 -40.43 27.15
C ILE A 87 -13.49 -40.30 26.23
N VAL A 88 -13.69 -40.13 24.91
CA VAL A 88 -12.60 -39.96 23.94
C VAL A 88 -12.01 -38.55 24.00
N ALA A 89 -12.82 -37.53 24.26
CA ALA A 89 -12.35 -36.14 24.34
C ALA A 89 -11.46 -35.85 25.57
N ILE A 90 -11.66 -36.57 26.67
CA ILE A 90 -10.86 -36.39 27.91
C ILE A 90 -9.51 -37.12 27.78
N ALA A 91 -9.45 -38.27 27.11
CA ALA A 91 -8.19 -38.96 26.84
C ALA A 91 -7.28 -38.19 25.87
N LEU A 92 -7.86 -37.48 24.89
CA LEU A 92 -7.11 -36.64 23.95
C LEU A 92 -6.53 -35.38 24.62
N ALA A 93 -7.26 -34.77 25.56
CA ALA A 93 -6.80 -33.59 26.29
C ALA A 93 -5.62 -33.90 27.24
N VAL A 94 -5.57 -35.09 27.84
CA VAL A 94 -4.47 -35.49 28.74
C VAL A 94 -3.18 -35.80 27.96
N LEU A 95 -3.29 -36.28 26.72
CA LEU A 95 -2.13 -36.51 25.84
C LEU A 95 -1.52 -35.20 25.30
N ILE A 96 -2.34 -34.16 25.09
CA ILE A 96 -1.86 -32.85 24.61
C ILE A 96 -1.13 -32.07 25.72
N VAL A 97 -1.53 -32.25 26.99
CA VAL A 97 -0.88 -31.59 28.14
C VAL A 97 0.44 -32.28 28.55
N ALA A 98 0.59 -33.59 28.31
CA ALA A 98 1.84 -34.30 28.61
C ALA A 98 2.95 -34.06 27.56
N GLY A 99 2.58 -33.73 26.31
CA GLY A 99 3.54 -33.45 25.23
C GLY A 99 4.11 -32.03 25.22
N SER A 100 3.56 -31.11 26.00
CA SER A 100 3.90 -29.66 25.97
C SER A 100 4.86 -29.22 27.09
N LEU A 101 5.44 -30.15 27.86
CA LEU A 101 6.34 -29.87 28.98
C LEU A 101 7.85 -30.07 28.68
N PHE A 102 8.22 -30.42 27.45
CA PHE A 102 9.62 -30.46 27.03
C PHE A 102 9.80 -29.54 25.81
N VAL A 103 10.40 -28.38 26.04
CA VAL A 103 11.03 -27.40 25.11
C VAL A 103 10.70 -25.99 25.62
N PHE A 104 11.39 -25.56 26.67
CA PHE A 104 11.63 -24.13 26.91
C PHE A 104 13.14 -23.95 26.96
N GLY A 105 13.72 -23.80 25.77
CA GLY A 105 15.03 -23.21 25.57
C GLY A 105 14.94 -21.71 25.77
N VAL A 106 15.98 -21.17 26.37
CA VAL A 106 16.28 -19.75 26.61
C VAL A 106 15.80 -18.83 25.48
N ILE A 107 15.00 -17.81 25.81
CA ILE A 107 14.61 -16.73 24.89
C ILE A 107 15.85 -15.85 24.63
N PRO A 108 16.37 -15.73 23.40
CA PRO A 108 17.45 -14.80 23.10
C PRO A 108 16.92 -13.36 23.03
N ALA A 109 17.79 -12.40 23.38
CA ALA A 109 17.50 -10.98 23.31
C ALA A 109 17.20 -10.51 21.85
N PRO A 110 16.30 -9.52 21.66
CA PRO A 110 15.98 -9.00 20.33
C PRO A 110 17.16 -8.16 19.81
N GLY A 111 17.78 -8.59 18.71
CA GLY A 111 18.87 -7.84 18.08
C GLY A 111 19.89 -8.67 17.28
N GLY A 112 19.82 -10.00 17.32
CA GLY A 112 20.59 -10.86 16.41
C GLY A 112 19.76 -11.25 15.21
N VAL A 113 20.22 -10.96 13.99
CA VAL A 113 19.71 -11.66 12.79
C VAL A 113 20.08 -13.13 12.99
N THR A 114 19.10 -13.96 13.31
CA THR A 114 19.33 -15.41 13.40
C THR A 114 19.44 -15.94 11.99
N ASN A 115 20.67 -16.17 11.53
CA ASN A 115 20.91 -16.89 10.28
C ASN A 115 20.42 -18.33 10.47
N ASN A 116 19.33 -18.69 9.79
CA ASN A 116 18.79 -20.03 9.85
C ASN A 116 19.65 -20.99 9.04
N ARG A 117 19.72 -22.25 9.47
CA ARG A 117 20.38 -23.33 8.72
C ARG A 117 19.35 -24.38 8.30
N TYR A 118 19.34 -24.71 7.02
CA TYR A 118 18.43 -25.68 6.42
C TYR A 118 19.25 -26.82 5.81
N THR A 119 18.96 -28.06 6.19
CA THR A 119 19.61 -29.24 5.61
C THR A 119 18.71 -29.80 4.51
N VAL A 120 19.28 -30.04 3.33
CA VAL A 120 18.55 -30.46 2.14
C VAL A 120 19.22 -31.66 1.50
N ASP A 121 18.43 -32.72 1.34
CA ASP A 121 18.83 -34.04 0.85
C ASP A 121 18.33 -34.36 -0.56
N SER A 122 17.50 -33.50 -1.15
CA SER A 122 16.93 -33.73 -2.48
C SER A 122 16.58 -32.43 -3.21
N ALA A 123 16.54 -32.49 -4.55
CA ALA A 123 16.17 -31.35 -5.39
C ALA A 123 14.74 -30.85 -5.12
N GLU A 124 13.79 -31.76 -4.86
CA GLU A 124 12.40 -31.40 -4.52
C GLU A 124 12.33 -30.58 -3.23
N ASN A 125 13.06 -31.00 -2.19
CA ASN A 125 13.15 -30.25 -0.94
C ASN A 125 13.84 -28.91 -1.15
N LEU A 126 14.90 -28.85 -1.96
CA LEU A 126 15.57 -27.59 -2.29
C LEU A 126 14.61 -26.62 -2.98
N VAL A 127 13.90 -27.05 -4.02
CA VAL A 127 12.93 -26.21 -4.74
C VAL A 127 11.83 -25.72 -3.80
N LYS A 128 11.34 -26.59 -2.90
CA LYS A 128 10.35 -26.22 -1.89
C LYS A 128 10.88 -25.12 -0.96
N TYR A 129 12.13 -25.22 -0.51
CA TYR A 129 12.77 -24.18 0.31
C TYR A 129 12.95 -22.89 -0.47
N LEU A 130 13.48 -22.94 -1.70
CA LEU A 130 13.73 -21.77 -2.52
C LEU A 130 12.46 -21.01 -2.90
N LYS A 131 11.30 -21.68 -2.94
CA LYS A 131 9.98 -21.04 -3.11
C LYS A 131 9.39 -20.49 -1.81
N HIS A 132 9.99 -20.80 -0.67
CA HIS A 132 9.45 -20.42 0.63
C HIS A 132 9.79 -18.95 0.95
N PRO A 133 8.80 -18.10 1.27
CA PRO A 133 9.02 -16.67 1.54
C PRO A 133 9.82 -16.37 2.83
N ALA A 134 10.22 -17.39 3.58
CA ALA A 134 10.91 -17.24 4.86
C ALA A 134 12.44 -17.37 4.75
N LEU A 135 12.97 -17.69 3.56
CA LEU A 135 14.41 -17.63 3.32
C LEU A 135 14.85 -16.16 3.26
N CYS A 136 15.76 -15.78 4.14
CA CYS A 136 16.29 -14.43 4.23
C CYS A 136 17.78 -14.39 3.86
N SER A 137 18.27 -13.21 3.47
CA SER A 137 19.71 -13.04 3.25
C SER A 137 20.48 -13.32 4.55
N GLY A 138 21.54 -14.13 4.45
CA GLY A 138 22.33 -14.58 5.60
C GLY A 138 22.03 -16.02 6.05
N ASP A 139 20.90 -16.59 5.63
CA ASP A 139 20.60 -18.00 5.85
C ASP A 139 21.60 -18.93 5.16
N THR A 140 21.68 -20.17 5.63
CA THR A 140 22.56 -21.21 5.10
C THR A 140 21.77 -22.45 4.70
N ILE A 141 21.96 -22.92 3.48
CA ILE A 141 21.44 -24.20 2.98
C ILE A 141 22.59 -25.20 2.91
N GLU A 142 22.55 -26.21 3.75
CA GLU A 142 23.46 -27.35 3.76
C GLU A 142 22.96 -28.42 2.79
N ILE A 143 23.77 -28.76 1.80
CA ILE A 143 23.45 -29.74 0.75
C ILE A 143 24.12 -31.07 1.11
N THR A 144 23.31 -32.07 1.50
CA THR A 144 23.83 -33.37 1.96
C THR A 144 24.01 -34.40 0.86
N GLU A 145 23.43 -34.16 -0.32
CA GLU A 145 23.57 -35.02 -1.51
C GLU A 145 23.83 -34.18 -2.76
N SER A 146 24.65 -34.67 -3.70
CA SER A 146 24.82 -34.00 -4.99
C SER A 146 23.51 -34.00 -5.78
N MET A 147 23.09 -32.83 -6.27
CA MET A 147 21.80 -32.69 -6.95
C MET A 147 21.85 -31.68 -8.10
N THR A 148 20.91 -31.84 -9.03
CA THR A 148 20.68 -30.93 -10.15
C THR A 148 19.25 -30.39 -10.08
N VAL A 149 19.09 -29.08 -10.26
CA VAL A 149 17.79 -28.40 -10.31
C VAL A 149 17.63 -27.75 -11.67
N ASP A 150 16.68 -28.24 -12.46
CA ASP A 150 16.30 -27.62 -13.74
C ASP A 150 15.33 -26.46 -13.50
N ILE A 151 15.70 -25.25 -13.90
CA ILE A 151 14.93 -24.03 -13.67
C ILE A 151 13.69 -23.98 -14.58
N ASP A 152 13.79 -24.47 -15.81
CA ASP A 152 12.66 -24.53 -16.73
C ASP A 152 11.56 -25.43 -16.16
N GLU A 153 11.94 -26.62 -15.66
CA GLU A 153 10.99 -27.56 -15.07
C GLU A 153 10.51 -27.13 -13.67
N SER A 154 11.43 -26.66 -12.81
CA SER A 154 11.13 -26.44 -11.39
C SER A 154 10.50 -25.08 -11.10
N PHE A 155 10.79 -24.06 -11.92
CA PHE A 155 10.36 -22.68 -11.71
C PHE A 155 9.67 -22.05 -12.93
N GLY A 156 9.48 -22.79 -14.02
CA GLY A 156 8.83 -22.25 -15.23
C GLY A 156 9.76 -21.38 -16.07
N GLY A 157 11.07 -21.58 -15.97
CA GLY A 157 12.10 -20.94 -16.79
C GLY A 157 12.73 -19.70 -16.17
N TYR A 158 12.24 -19.27 -15.01
CA TYR A 158 12.77 -18.14 -14.27
C TYR A 158 12.73 -18.39 -12.76
N ALA A 159 13.88 -18.26 -12.09
CA ALA A 159 14.01 -18.43 -10.65
C ALA A 159 14.67 -17.20 -10.00
N VAL A 160 13.95 -16.56 -9.08
CA VAL A 160 14.52 -15.55 -8.18
C VAL A 160 15.03 -16.27 -6.94
N LEU A 161 16.35 -16.26 -6.75
CA LEU A 161 17.02 -16.95 -5.65
C LEU A 161 17.51 -15.92 -4.63
N PRO A 162 17.16 -16.03 -3.34
CA PRO A 162 17.73 -15.17 -2.32
C PRO A 162 19.25 -15.42 -2.19
N LEU A 163 20.01 -14.37 -1.89
CA LEU A 163 21.44 -14.47 -1.64
C LEU A 163 21.70 -15.09 -0.26
N VAL A 164 21.67 -16.42 -0.22
CA VAL A 164 21.96 -17.28 0.94
C VAL A 164 23.29 -18.00 0.75
N SER A 165 23.86 -18.51 1.84
CA SER A 165 25.06 -19.35 1.76
C SER A 165 24.66 -20.80 1.45
N TYR A 166 25.38 -21.45 0.54
CA TYR A 166 25.27 -22.88 0.26
C TYR A 166 26.52 -23.57 0.78
N GLU A 167 26.33 -24.62 1.58
CA GLU A 167 27.39 -25.47 2.10
C GLU A 167 27.24 -26.87 1.53
N CYS A 168 28.03 -27.21 0.51
CA CYS A 168 27.91 -28.52 -0.12
C CYS A 168 28.73 -29.62 0.55
N GLY A 169 29.69 -29.29 1.44
CA GLY A 169 30.42 -30.30 2.23
C GLY A 169 31.17 -31.37 1.41
N GLY A 170 31.52 -31.08 0.15
CA GLY A 170 32.10 -32.04 -0.80
C GLY A 170 31.11 -32.61 -1.82
N ASN A 171 29.81 -32.36 -1.64
CA ASN A 171 28.77 -32.57 -2.66
C ASN A 171 28.75 -31.41 -3.66
N SER A 172 27.82 -31.47 -4.62
CA SER A 172 27.63 -30.44 -5.64
C SER A 172 26.16 -30.10 -5.84
N LEU A 173 25.85 -28.82 -6.00
CA LEU A 173 24.53 -28.34 -6.44
C LEU A 173 24.67 -27.74 -7.84
N THR A 174 23.99 -28.30 -8.84
CA THR A 174 23.97 -27.76 -10.20
C THR A 174 22.60 -27.17 -10.53
N PHE A 175 22.55 -25.91 -10.95
CA PHE A 175 21.36 -25.35 -11.60
C PHE A 175 21.48 -25.46 -13.11
N THR A 176 20.43 -25.92 -13.79
CA THR A 176 20.38 -26.06 -15.25
C THR A 176 19.19 -25.35 -15.86
N GLY A 177 19.30 -24.97 -17.14
CA GLY A 177 18.19 -24.37 -17.88
C GLY A 177 17.78 -22.98 -17.38
N GLY A 178 16.83 -22.37 -18.09
CA GLY A 178 16.18 -21.12 -17.71
C GLY A 178 17.10 -19.95 -17.30
N THR A 179 16.59 -19.16 -16.37
CA THR A 179 17.23 -17.94 -15.85
C THR A 179 17.22 -17.93 -14.32
N ALA A 180 18.37 -17.75 -13.69
CA ALA A 180 18.51 -17.54 -12.25
C ALA A 180 18.84 -16.07 -11.94
N VAL A 181 18.12 -15.44 -11.02
CA VAL A 181 18.41 -14.09 -10.51
C VAL A 181 18.70 -14.16 -9.02
N LEU A 182 19.98 -14.00 -8.64
CA LEU A 182 20.41 -13.94 -7.25
C LEU A 182 20.17 -12.52 -6.71
N LEU A 183 19.24 -12.36 -5.77
CA LEU A 183 18.94 -11.07 -5.13
C LEU A 183 19.51 -11.02 -3.71
N GLY A 184 20.33 -10.02 -3.40
CA GLY A 184 20.97 -9.92 -2.08
C GLY A 184 21.05 -8.51 -1.49
N GLY A 185 20.99 -8.45 -0.16
CA GLY A 185 21.33 -7.28 0.65
C GLY A 185 22.83 -7.14 0.92
N SER A 186 23.21 -6.41 1.96
CA SER A 186 24.62 -6.10 2.31
C SER A 186 25.43 -7.27 2.91
N SER A 187 24.80 -8.44 3.11
CA SER A 187 25.38 -9.64 3.72
C SER A 187 26.24 -10.43 2.74
N LYS A 188 27.32 -11.04 3.24
CA LYS A 188 28.14 -11.98 2.45
C LYS A 188 27.43 -13.32 2.29
N ALA A 189 27.49 -13.90 1.10
CA ALA A 189 27.03 -15.26 0.82
C ALA A 189 28.18 -16.11 0.23
N SER A 190 28.25 -17.37 0.67
CA SER A 190 29.15 -18.37 0.09
C SER A 190 28.39 -19.28 -0.88
N MET A 191 28.95 -19.54 -2.06
CA MET A 191 28.35 -20.43 -3.07
C MET A 191 29.29 -21.61 -3.38
N GLU A 192 30.01 -22.11 -2.37
CA GLU A 192 30.99 -23.17 -2.56
C GLU A 192 30.31 -24.49 -2.96
N GLY A 193 30.74 -25.09 -4.07
CA GLY A 193 30.14 -26.31 -4.62
C GLY A 193 28.86 -26.10 -5.45
N VAL A 194 28.45 -24.85 -5.69
CA VAL A 194 27.32 -24.52 -6.58
C VAL A 194 27.83 -24.24 -8.01
N THR A 195 27.20 -24.86 -8.99
CA THR A 195 27.47 -24.67 -10.42
C THR A 195 26.20 -24.27 -11.16
N PHE A 196 26.36 -23.50 -12.24
CA PHE A 196 25.29 -23.14 -13.16
C PHE A 196 25.69 -23.61 -14.55
N SER A 197 24.94 -24.53 -15.14
CA SER A 197 25.20 -25.10 -16.46
C SER A 197 24.02 -24.81 -17.38
N ASP A 198 24.25 -24.30 -18.59
CA ASP A 198 23.17 -23.94 -19.53
C ASP A 198 22.10 -22.99 -18.91
N CYS A 199 22.50 -22.19 -17.94
CA CYS A 199 21.64 -21.28 -17.19
C CYS A 199 22.11 -19.83 -17.40
N LYS A 200 21.16 -18.90 -17.57
CA LYS A 200 21.46 -17.46 -17.51
C LYS A 200 21.45 -17.01 -16.06
N VAL A 201 22.60 -16.65 -15.51
CA VAL A 201 22.71 -16.22 -14.10
C VAL A 201 22.87 -14.71 -14.01
N TYR A 202 22.06 -14.08 -13.19
CA TYR A 202 22.11 -12.66 -12.88
C TYR A 202 22.31 -12.47 -11.38
N VAL A 203 23.14 -11.50 -10.99
CA VAL A 203 23.46 -11.26 -9.59
C VAL A 203 23.24 -9.80 -9.25
N ASN A 204 22.26 -9.53 -8.39
CA ASN A 204 21.94 -8.22 -7.84
C ASN A 204 22.44 -8.15 -6.40
N ALA A 205 23.75 -7.94 -6.24
CA ALA A 205 24.39 -7.75 -4.95
C ALA A 205 25.55 -6.75 -5.10
N PRO A 206 25.87 -5.95 -4.07
CA PRO A 206 27.08 -5.14 -4.07
C PRO A 206 28.30 -6.05 -4.25
N ALA A 207 29.23 -5.67 -5.13
CA ALA A 207 30.34 -6.50 -5.62
C ALA A 207 31.24 -7.13 -4.52
N THR A 208 31.16 -6.64 -3.29
CA THR A 208 31.91 -7.14 -2.12
C THR A 208 31.25 -8.33 -1.40
N ALA A 209 30.06 -8.78 -1.81
CA ALA A 209 29.24 -9.73 -1.05
C ALA A 209 29.35 -11.21 -1.49
N LEU A 210 30.05 -11.51 -2.58
CA LEU A 210 30.14 -12.89 -3.10
C LEU A 210 31.58 -13.37 -3.18
N THR A 211 31.86 -14.46 -2.45
CA THR A 211 33.07 -15.26 -2.63
C THR A 211 32.72 -16.49 -3.43
N TRP A 212 33.19 -16.54 -4.68
CA TRP A 212 33.16 -17.70 -5.55
C TRP A 212 34.51 -18.41 -5.50
N SER A 213 34.58 -19.52 -4.78
CA SER A 213 35.72 -20.43 -4.84
C SER A 213 35.25 -21.77 -5.38
N GLY A 214 35.79 -22.19 -6.53
CA GLY A 214 35.61 -23.56 -7.04
C GLY A 214 34.60 -23.76 -8.18
N CYS A 215 34.13 -22.73 -8.89
CA CYS A 215 33.36 -22.93 -10.11
C CYS A 215 34.30 -23.45 -11.22
N THR A 216 34.09 -24.68 -11.69
CA THR A 216 35.00 -25.37 -12.62
C THR A 216 34.73 -25.08 -14.10
N ASP A 217 33.73 -24.26 -14.44
CA ASP A 217 33.47 -23.88 -15.83
C ASP A 217 32.82 -22.48 -15.95
N ASP A 218 33.65 -21.44 -15.81
CA ASP A 218 33.21 -20.03 -15.90
C ASP A 218 32.80 -19.60 -17.33
N SER A 219 32.94 -20.46 -18.35
CA SER A 219 32.66 -20.09 -19.74
C SER A 219 31.18 -19.85 -20.07
N GLY A 220 30.26 -20.35 -19.22
CA GLY A 220 28.81 -20.11 -19.35
C GLY A 220 28.29 -19.03 -18.42
N ILE A 221 29.07 -18.62 -17.42
CA ILE A 221 28.59 -17.72 -16.37
C ILE A 221 29.01 -16.30 -16.73
N ASN A 222 28.08 -15.55 -17.33
CA ASN A 222 28.19 -14.09 -17.38
C ASN A 222 27.99 -13.54 -15.97
N THR A 223 29.05 -13.53 -15.15
CA THR A 223 29.13 -12.71 -13.93
C THR A 223 29.22 -11.23 -14.30
N ARG A 224 28.21 -10.72 -14.99
CA ARG A 224 28.04 -9.29 -15.23
C ARG A 224 27.19 -8.79 -14.08
N SER A 225 27.83 -8.06 -13.16
CA SER A 225 27.13 -7.23 -12.19
C SER A 225 25.93 -6.57 -12.88
N LEU A 226 24.74 -6.75 -12.30
CA LEU A 226 23.47 -6.23 -12.81
C LEU A 226 23.40 -4.69 -12.89
N ASN A 227 24.53 -3.99 -12.75
CA ASN A 227 24.65 -2.54 -12.86
C ASN A 227 24.58 -2.01 -14.30
N GLY A 228 24.43 -2.87 -15.31
CA GLY A 228 24.23 -2.48 -16.71
C GLY A 228 22.75 -2.41 -17.09
N ALA A 229 22.22 -1.19 -17.30
CA ALA A 229 20.86 -0.92 -17.78
C ALA A 229 20.43 -1.74 -19.02
N ALA A 230 21.38 -2.13 -19.88
CA ALA A 230 21.11 -2.87 -21.11
C ALA A 230 20.66 -4.33 -20.89
N HIS A 231 21.04 -4.98 -19.79
CA HIS A 231 20.74 -6.41 -19.59
C HIS A 231 19.43 -6.67 -18.84
N LYS A 232 18.96 -5.74 -18.01
CA LYS A 232 17.65 -5.90 -17.32
C LYS A 232 16.45 -5.66 -18.24
N GLN A 233 16.68 -4.94 -19.34
CA GLN A 233 15.73 -4.82 -20.44
C GLN A 233 15.42 -6.17 -21.11
N GLU A 234 16.34 -7.16 -21.04
CA GLU A 234 16.11 -8.52 -21.56
C GLU A 234 15.21 -9.39 -20.65
N LEU A 235 15.07 -9.03 -19.37
CA LEU A 235 14.15 -9.68 -18.43
C LEU A 235 12.75 -9.02 -18.42
N GLY A 236 12.54 -8.00 -19.25
CA GLY A 236 11.32 -7.18 -19.22
C GLY A 236 11.19 -6.28 -17.98
N ILE A 237 12.17 -6.28 -17.08
CA ILE A 237 12.16 -5.47 -15.85
C ILE A 237 12.90 -4.17 -16.13
N THR A 238 12.17 -3.06 -16.15
CA THR A 238 12.79 -1.73 -16.25
C THR A 238 13.47 -1.36 -14.93
N LEU A 239 14.62 -0.71 -15.00
CA LEU A 239 15.35 -0.24 -13.83
C LEU A 239 15.50 1.27 -13.79
N ALA A 240 15.72 1.79 -12.60
CA ALA A 240 16.40 3.07 -12.44
C ALA A 240 17.76 3.05 -13.19
N GLY A 241 18.02 4.10 -13.96
CA GLY A 241 19.13 4.26 -14.90
C GLY A 241 18.85 3.77 -16.33
N SER A 242 17.77 3.02 -16.58
CA SER A 242 17.49 2.47 -17.91
C SER A 242 17.08 3.54 -18.93
N LYS A 243 17.66 3.45 -20.13
CA LYS A 243 17.25 4.23 -21.31
C LYS A 243 16.11 3.51 -22.02
N LEU A 244 15.01 4.21 -22.23
CA LEU A 244 13.78 3.67 -22.79
C LEU A 244 13.30 4.56 -23.94
N LYS A 245 12.50 3.98 -24.83
CA LYS A 245 11.58 4.72 -25.68
C LYS A 245 10.18 4.29 -25.29
N ILE A 246 9.42 5.23 -24.77
CA ILE A 246 8.09 4.97 -24.23
C ILE A 246 7.07 5.42 -25.26
N PRO A 247 6.16 4.53 -25.72
CA PRO A 247 5.04 4.94 -26.53
C PRO A 247 4.08 5.81 -25.71
N VAL A 248 3.80 7.02 -26.19
CA VAL A 248 2.87 7.97 -25.61
C VAL A 248 1.74 8.21 -26.61
N THR A 249 0.50 7.97 -26.17
CA THR A 249 -0.68 8.25 -27.00
C THR A 249 -1.15 9.67 -26.74
N ILE A 250 -1.18 10.48 -27.79
CA ILE A 250 -1.70 11.85 -27.79
C ILE A 250 -3.10 11.82 -28.38
N THR A 251 -4.10 12.26 -27.63
CA THR A 251 -5.52 12.30 -28.03
C THR A 251 -6.01 13.74 -28.08
N ASN A 252 -6.66 14.10 -29.19
CA ASN A 252 -7.42 15.35 -29.28
C ASN A 252 -8.71 15.24 -28.46
N VAL A 253 -8.83 16.06 -27.43
CA VAL A 253 -9.99 16.09 -26.51
C VAL A 253 -10.93 17.26 -26.78
N SER A 254 -10.72 18.00 -27.87
CA SER A 254 -11.59 19.08 -28.33
C SER A 254 -12.61 18.61 -29.37
N ASP A 255 -13.64 19.42 -29.59
CA ASP A 255 -14.69 19.17 -30.59
C ASP A 255 -14.28 19.61 -32.02
N SER A 256 -13.01 19.98 -32.23
CA SER A 256 -12.50 20.50 -33.50
C SER A 256 -11.13 19.93 -33.84
N GLU A 257 -10.68 20.10 -35.08
CA GLU A 257 -9.33 19.74 -35.50
C GLU A 257 -8.29 20.60 -34.76
N VAL A 258 -7.24 19.97 -34.23
CA VAL A 258 -6.13 20.63 -33.54
C VAL A 258 -4.91 20.66 -34.44
N LYS A 259 -4.37 21.85 -34.72
CA LYS A 259 -3.18 22.08 -35.55
C LYS A 259 -2.17 22.96 -34.83
N GLY A 260 -0.90 22.56 -34.90
CA GLY A 260 0.24 23.29 -34.37
C GLY A 260 0.32 23.39 -32.85
N ALA A 261 -0.60 22.77 -32.10
CA ALA A 261 -0.56 22.73 -30.65
C ALA A 261 0.65 21.92 -30.17
N GLU A 262 1.32 22.40 -29.14
CA GLU A 262 2.45 21.72 -28.52
C GLU A 262 1.98 21.01 -27.25
N VAL A 263 2.17 19.70 -27.22
CA VAL A 263 1.94 18.86 -26.04
C VAL A 263 3.24 18.83 -25.25
N LYS A 264 3.23 19.34 -24.02
CA LYS A 264 4.39 19.22 -23.12
C LYS A 264 4.28 17.97 -22.27
N PHE A 265 5.29 17.12 -22.33
CA PHE A 265 5.40 15.89 -21.54
C PHE A 265 5.96 16.18 -20.14
N THR A 266 5.51 15.37 -19.18
CA THR A 266 5.90 15.41 -17.78
C THR A 266 5.89 13.99 -17.21
N SER A 267 6.77 13.72 -16.24
CA SER A 267 6.77 12.48 -15.46
C SER A 267 7.57 12.70 -14.18
N GLU A 268 7.18 11.99 -13.12
CA GLU A 268 7.85 11.98 -11.82
C GLU A 268 9.15 11.17 -11.80
N ASN A 269 9.22 10.08 -12.58
CA ASN A 269 10.34 9.13 -12.53
C ASN A 269 11.11 9.02 -13.85
N PHE A 270 10.83 9.86 -14.84
CA PHE A 270 11.56 9.87 -16.12
C PHE A 270 12.27 11.20 -16.39
N ILE A 271 13.51 11.11 -16.85
CA ILE A 271 14.27 12.23 -17.42
C ILE A 271 14.19 12.14 -18.94
N PHE A 272 13.63 13.17 -19.59
CA PHE A 272 13.57 13.23 -21.05
C PHE A 272 14.97 13.43 -21.64
N THR A 273 15.32 12.58 -22.62
CA THR A 273 16.63 12.63 -23.29
C THR A 273 16.58 13.19 -24.72
N GLY A 274 15.37 13.43 -25.21
CA GLY A 274 15.09 14.19 -26.43
C GLY A 274 14.18 15.37 -26.11
N ASP A 275 13.37 15.80 -27.08
CA ASP A 275 12.38 16.83 -26.85
C ASP A 275 11.36 16.36 -25.79
N ASP A 276 11.10 17.21 -24.79
CA ASP A 276 10.06 17.02 -23.78
C ASP A 276 8.69 17.49 -24.26
N SER A 277 8.55 17.72 -25.57
CA SER A 277 7.31 18.16 -26.20
C SER A 277 7.09 17.52 -27.56
N TYR A 278 5.84 17.57 -28.03
CA TYR A 278 5.45 17.14 -29.36
C TYR A 278 4.49 18.14 -30.00
N LYS A 279 4.82 18.59 -31.22
CA LYS A 279 3.96 19.49 -31.99
C LYS A 279 2.99 18.70 -32.85
N ILE A 280 1.69 18.86 -32.57
CA ILE A 280 0.61 18.25 -33.34
C ILE A 280 0.55 18.87 -34.73
N ASN A 281 0.83 18.09 -35.78
CA ASN A 281 0.67 18.55 -37.16
C ASN A 281 -0.80 18.79 -37.48
N SER A 282 -1.61 17.75 -37.34
CA SER A 282 -3.07 17.81 -37.33
C SER A 282 -3.65 16.58 -36.62
N LEU A 283 -4.69 16.76 -35.82
CA LEU A 283 -5.51 15.70 -35.23
C LEU A 283 -6.98 16.12 -35.29
N GLY A 284 -7.83 15.33 -35.93
CA GLY A 284 -9.28 15.48 -35.88
C GLY A 284 -9.84 15.26 -34.47
N SER A 285 -11.10 15.66 -34.24
CA SER A 285 -11.75 15.50 -32.93
C SER A 285 -11.80 14.01 -32.53
N GLY A 286 -11.33 13.69 -31.32
CA GLY A 286 -11.22 12.33 -30.82
C GLY A 286 -10.12 11.47 -31.45
N GLU A 287 -9.41 11.96 -32.47
CA GLU A 287 -8.30 11.23 -33.07
C GLU A 287 -7.11 11.15 -32.11
N SER A 288 -6.30 10.12 -32.29
CA SER A 288 -5.08 9.90 -31.51
C SER A 288 -3.89 9.55 -32.39
N VAL A 289 -2.69 9.90 -31.91
CA VAL A 289 -1.40 9.50 -32.52
C VAL A 289 -0.48 8.96 -31.42
N SER A 290 0.25 7.88 -31.73
CA SER A 290 1.28 7.35 -30.83
C SER A 290 2.65 7.91 -31.24
N VAL A 291 3.42 8.37 -30.26
CA VAL A 291 4.78 8.89 -30.44
C VAL A 291 5.74 8.23 -29.46
N GLU A 292 6.97 7.95 -29.90
CA GLU A 292 8.00 7.36 -29.05
C GLU A 292 8.79 8.46 -28.34
N VAL A 293 8.74 8.48 -27.00
CA VAL A 293 9.42 9.49 -26.19
C VAL A 293 10.67 8.88 -25.54
N PRO A 294 11.89 9.34 -25.89
CA PRO A 294 13.12 8.80 -25.35
C PRO A 294 13.41 9.34 -23.94
N VAL A 295 13.54 8.45 -22.96
CA VAL A 295 13.75 8.82 -21.55
C VAL A 295 14.84 7.98 -20.86
N ILE A 296 15.26 8.44 -19.68
CA ILE A 296 15.95 7.65 -18.66
C ILE A 296 15.01 7.47 -17.47
N ALA A 297 14.78 6.25 -17.01
CA ALA A 297 14.13 5.97 -15.73
C ALA A 297 15.03 6.46 -14.60
N ALA A 298 14.67 7.54 -13.91
CA ALA A 298 15.49 8.15 -12.87
C ALA A 298 15.42 7.39 -11.54
N TYR A 299 14.22 6.93 -11.18
CA TYR A 299 13.91 6.34 -9.87
C TYR A 299 13.06 5.09 -10.02
N GLY A 300 13.23 4.15 -9.09
CA GLY A 300 12.28 3.06 -8.86
C GLY A 300 10.88 3.58 -8.56
N GLY A 301 9.87 2.77 -8.82
CA GLY A 301 8.47 3.14 -8.68
C GLY A 301 7.61 2.61 -9.80
N ARG A 302 6.38 3.11 -9.87
CA ARG A 302 5.49 2.89 -11.01
C ARG A 302 5.11 4.25 -11.58
N ALA A 303 5.50 4.51 -12.82
CA ALA A 303 5.40 5.84 -13.41
C ALA A 303 4.88 5.79 -14.85
N ARG A 304 4.34 6.90 -15.31
CA ARG A 304 3.94 7.10 -16.70
C ARG A 304 4.35 8.48 -17.18
N ILE A 305 4.36 8.67 -18.50
CA ILE A 305 4.48 9.99 -19.11
C ILE A 305 3.06 10.53 -19.28
N THR A 306 2.84 11.76 -18.83
CA THR A 306 1.60 12.51 -19.10
C THR A 306 1.93 13.83 -19.78
N GLY A 307 0.98 14.40 -20.51
CA GLY A 307 1.15 15.71 -21.12
C GLY A 307 -0.16 16.35 -21.50
N TYR A 308 -0.13 17.66 -21.72
CA TYR A 308 -1.29 18.43 -22.15
C TYR A 308 -0.88 19.51 -23.14
N ALA A 309 -1.80 19.84 -24.04
CA ALA A 309 -1.70 21.02 -24.89
C ALA A 309 -2.91 21.92 -24.66
N THR A 310 -2.65 23.22 -24.58
CA THR A 310 -3.70 24.23 -24.53
C THR A 310 -3.64 25.13 -25.77
N GLN A 311 -4.80 25.56 -26.27
CA GLN A 311 -4.91 26.61 -27.28
C GLN A 311 -5.96 27.60 -26.81
N ASN A 312 -5.61 28.89 -26.79
CA ASN A 312 -6.46 29.97 -26.29
C ASN A 312 -7.00 29.70 -24.86
N GLY A 313 -6.16 29.09 -24.00
CA GLY A 313 -6.51 28.75 -22.62
C GLY A 313 -7.40 27.50 -22.45
N ALA A 314 -7.88 26.89 -23.54
CA ALA A 314 -8.65 25.65 -23.49
C ALA A 314 -7.74 24.43 -23.65
N LEU A 315 -8.00 23.36 -22.90
CA LEU A 315 -7.35 22.06 -23.09
C LEU A 315 -7.79 21.46 -24.42
N VAL A 316 -6.85 21.23 -25.34
CA VAL A 316 -7.15 20.70 -26.67
C VAL A 316 -6.60 19.31 -26.93
N ALA A 317 -5.53 18.90 -26.25
CA ALA A 317 -5.01 17.55 -26.32
C ALA A 317 -4.49 17.06 -24.97
N LYS A 318 -4.55 15.75 -24.76
CA LYS A 318 -3.93 15.04 -23.64
C LYS A 318 -2.97 13.99 -24.18
N ALA A 319 -1.92 13.69 -23.43
CA ALA A 319 -0.99 12.65 -23.75
C ALA A 319 -0.78 11.74 -22.55
N GLU A 320 -0.83 10.43 -22.74
CA GLU A 320 -0.64 9.44 -21.68
C GLU A 320 0.11 8.22 -22.23
N SER A 321 1.08 7.72 -21.47
CA SER A 321 1.61 6.36 -21.64
C SER A 321 0.93 5.39 -20.69
N GLU A 322 1.13 4.10 -20.92
CA GLU A 322 0.91 3.10 -19.88
C GLU A 322 1.86 3.33 -18.69
N TYR A 323 1.48 2.79 -17.54
CA TYR A 323 2.37 2.72 -16.39
C TYR A 323 3.46 1.68 -16.63
N ILE A 324 4.68 2.04 -16.25
CA ILE A 324 5.85 1.17 -16.32
C ILE A 324 6.38 0.97 -14.91
N ASP A 325 6.62 -0.30 -14.57
CA ASP A 325 7.28 -0.68 -13.34
C ASP A 325 8.79 -0.50 -13.46
N ILE A 326 9.35 0.26 -12.53
CA ILE A 326 10.77 0.57 -12.46
C ILE A 326 11.29 -0.02 -11.15
N ALA A 327 12.18 -0.99 -11.23
CA ALA A 327 12.84 -1.57 -10.08
C ALA A 327 14.08 -0.76 -9.67
N GLY A 328 14.35 -0.71 -8.37
CA GLY A 328 15.48 -0.02 -7.77
C GLY A 328 15.05 0.93 -6.65
N GLU A 329 15.98 1.73 -6.17
CA GLU A 329 15.65 2.78 -5.20
C GLU A 329 14.82 3.88 -5.88
N GLY A 330 13.76 4.35 -5.23
CA GLY A 330 12.94 5.42 -5.79
C GLY A 330 11.64 5.67 -5.04
N TYR A 331 10.68 6.28 -5.74
CA TYR A 331 9.41 6.74 -5.18
C TYR A 331 8.28 5.77 -5.56
N TYR A 332 7.68 5.20 -4.53
CA TYR A 332 6.66 4.17 -4.68
C TYR A 332 5.38 4.64 -4.01
N ALA A 333 4.28 4.64 -4.77
CA ALA A 333 2.97 5.03 -4.28
C ALA A 333 2.20 3.79 -3.82
N GLY A 334 1.47 3.90 -2.73
CA GLY A 334 0.55 2.85 -2.34
C GLY A 334 -0.62 3.33 -1.49
N ASP A 335 -1.67 2.54 -1.55
CA ASP A 335 -2.91 2.77 -0.82
C ASP A 335 -2.92 1.89 0.44
N ILE A 336 -2.76 2.51 1.60
CA ILE A 336 -2.53 1.79 2.85
C ILE A 336 -3.82 1.35 3.56
N ASN A 337 -5.00 1.63 3.00
CA ASN A 337 -6.28 1.31 3.62
C ASN A 337 -7.26 0.85 2.54
N THR A 338 -7.30 -0.45 2.26
CA THR A 338 -8.19 -1.05 1.25
C THR A 338 -9.02 -2.18 1.83
N HIS A 339 -10.28 -2.33 1.40
CA HIS A 339 -11.15 -3.39 1.88
C HIS A 339 -11.63 -4.28 0.73
N SER A 340 -11.60 -5.59 0.95
CA SER A 340 -12.47 -6.50 0.25
C SER A 340 -13.88 -6.43 0.86
N SER A 341 -14.89 -6.28 0.01
CA SER A 341 -16.29 -6.16 0.38
C SER A 341 -17.14 -7.06 -0.50
N VAL A 342 -18.45 -7.12 -0.27
CA VAL A 342 -19.38 -7.85 -1.15
C VAL A 342 -19.27 -7.38 -2.61
N SER A 343 -18.87 -6.12 -2.82
CA SER A 343 -18.71 -5.50 -4.14
C SER A 343 -17.25 -5.39 -4.62
N ALA A 344 -16.27 -5.74 -3.78
CA ALA A 344 -14.85 -5.60 -4.11
C ALA A 344 -14.07 -6.82 -3.66
N SER A 345 -13.57 -7.66 -4.59
CA SER A 345 -12.62 -8.70 -4.17
C SER A 345 -11.23 -8.10 -3.96
N GLN A 346 -10.42 -8.72 -3.10
CA GLN A 346 -9.00 -8.34 -2.97
C GLN A 346 -8.27 -8.39 -4.33
N SER A 347 -8.64 -9.35 -5.18
CA SER A 347 -8.12 -9.45 -6.55
C SER A 347 -8.49 -8.27 -7.45
N ASP A 348 -9.69 -7.70 -7.25
CA ASP A 348 -10.10 -6.49 -7.97
C ASP A 348 -9.35 -5.28 -7.42
N ASN A 349 -9.19 -5.16 -6.10
CA ASN A 349 -8.40 -4.08 -5.50
C ASN A 349 -6.97 -4.05 -6.05
N VAL A 350 -6.33 -5.21 -6.18
CA VAL A 350 -5.01 -5.34 -6.82
C VAL A 350 -5.03 -4.81 -8.26
N LYS A 351 -5.98 -5.26 -9.09
CA LYS A 351 -6.07 -4.84 -10.50
C LYS A 351 -6.30 -3.34 -10.64
N TYR A 352 -7.19 -2.77 -9.82
CA TYR A 352 -7.48 -1.35 -9.86
C TYR A 352 -6.36 -0.50 -9.28
N GLY A 353 -5.75 -0.91 -8.16
CA GLY A 353 -4.56 -0.26 -7.63
C GLY A 353 -3.43 -0.21 -8.66
N TYR A 354 -3.14 -1.34 -9.29
CA TYR A 354 -2.15 -1.45 -10.36
C TYR A 354 -2.47 -0.55 -11.56
N SER A 355 -3.73 -0.53 -12.00
CA SER A 355 -4.22 0.31 -13.11
C SER A 355 -4.19 1.81 -12.77
N ASN A 356 -4.39 2.15 -11.50
CA ASN A 356 -4.29 3.51 -10.97
C ASN A 356 -2.84 3.93 -10.65
N GLY A 357 -1.87 3.09 -11.03
CA GLY A 357 -0.45 3.36 -10.92
C GLY A 357 0.15 3.09 -9.54
N MET A 358 -0.60 2.50 -8.60
CA MET A 358 -0.03 2.12 -7.30
C MET A 358 1.05 1.06 -7.50
N SER A 359 2.11 1.16 -6.73
CA SER A 359 3.15 0.15 -6.59
C SER A 359 2.81 -0.87 -5.51
N TYR A 360 1.94 -0.53 -4.56
CA TYR A 360 1.45 -1.47 -3.57
C TYR A 360 0.06 -1.08 -3.07
N ILE A 361 -0.63 -2.03 -2.47
CA ILE A 361 -1.80 -1.78 -1.63
C ILE A 361 -1.57 -2.42 -0.27
N ALA A 362 -2.28 -1.95 0.75
CA ALA A 362 -2.42 -2.68 1.99
C ALA A 362 -3.86 -3.15 2.16
N SER A 363 -4.03 -4.46 2.17
CA SER A 363 -5.33 -5.10 2.40
C SER A 363 -5.65 -5.03 3.89
N SER A 364 -6.76 -4.39 4.26
CA SER A 364 -7.14 -4.09 5.65
C SER A 364 -8.56 -4.57 5.98
N ASP A 365 -8.86 -5.84 5.74
CA ASP A 365 -10.17 -6.41 6.02
C ASP A 365 -10.50 -6.63 7.49
N ILE A 366 -11.79 -6.53 7.79
CA ILE A 366 -12.35 -6.63 9.13
C ILE A 366 -12.23 -8.08 9.66
N ASN A 367 -11.67 -8.25 10.86
CA ASN A 367 -11.73 -9.46 11.69
C ASN A 367 -11.11 -10.75 11.12
N ALA A 368 -10.33 -10.66 10.06
CA ALA A 368 -9.38 -11.68 9.66
C ALA A 368 -8.03 -10.99 9.45
N TYR A 369 -6.91 -11.69 9.67
CA TYR A 369 -5.69 -11.29 8.96
C TYR A 369 -6.09 -11.19 7.50
N ALA A 370 -6.10 -9.99 6.93
CA ALA A 370 -6.20 -9.85 5.49
C ALA A 370 -4.95 -10.55 4.95
N THR A 371 -5.13 -11.79 4.48
CA THR A 371 -4.03 -12.58 3.94
C THR A 371 -3.59 -11.89 2.67
N SER A 372 -2.40 -11.29 2.67
CA SER A 372 -1.77 -10.77 1.46
C SER A 372 -1.86 -11.81 0.35
N ILE A 373 -2.23 -11.41 -0.87
CA ILE A 373 -2.19 -12.32 -2.00
C ILE A 373 -0.73 -12.73 -2.25
N PRO A 374 -0.41 -14.04 -2.33
CA PRO A 374 0.97 -14.47 -2.60
C PRO A 374 1.50 -13.88 -3.91
N GLN A 375 2.80 -13.55 -3.97
CA GLN A 375 3.40 -12.88 -5.13
C GLN A 375 3.16 -13.60 -6.46
N SER A 376 3.14 -14.93 -6.47
CA SER A 376 2.86 -15.74 -7.68
C SER A 376 1.43 -15.53 -8.21
N GLU A 377 0.46 -15.34 -7.30
CA GLU A 377 -0.92 -15.05 -7.67
C GLU A 377 -1.08 -13.59 -8.08
N LEU A 378 -0.41 -12.65 -7.38
CA LEU A 378 -0.33 -11.24 -7.82
C LEU A 378 0.16 -11.15 -9.26
N ALA A 379 1.26 -11.83 -9.58
CA ALA A 379 1.85 -11.84 -10.91
C ALA A 379 0.87 -12.31 -11.98
N THR A 380 0.08 -13.34 -11.66
CA THR A 380 -0.97 -13.86 -12.54
C THR A 380 -2.11 -12.84 -12.72
N LEU A 381 -2.48 -12.11 -11.66
CA LEU A 381 -3.58 -11.14 -11.69
C LEU A 381 -3.25 -9.89 -12.51
N ILE A 382 -2.02 -9.39 -12.42
CA ILE A 382 -1.59 -8.15 -13.09
C ILE A 382 -0.86 -8.39 -14.41
N GLY A 383 -0.51 -9.64 -14.71
CA GLY A 383 0.19 -10.02 -15.95
C GLY A 383 1.68 -9.63 -15.99
N THR A 384 2.27 -9.30 -14.83
CA THR A 384 3.71 -9.04 -14.68
C THR A 384 4.22 -9.64 -13.37
N GLU A 385 5.39 -10.25 -13.39
CA GLU A 385 6.01 -10.85 -12.21
C GLU A 385 6.60 -9.84 -11.21
N THR A 386 6.65 -8.56 -11.59
CA THR A 386 7.37 -7.52 -10.83
C THR A 386 6.59 -6.22 -10.71
N GLY A 387 6.95 -5.40 -9.73
CA GLY A 387 6.52 -4.01 -9.62
C GLY A 387 5.27 -3.74 -8.78
N PHE A 388 4.63 -4.78 -8.24
CA PHE A 388 3.49 -4.66 -7.35
C PHE A 388 3.52 -5.66 -6.20
N ILE A 389 3.17 -5.20 -4.99
CA ILE A 389 3.01 -6.04 -3.79
C ILE A 389 1.69 -5.73 -3.08
N ASP A 390 1.14 -6.72 -2.38
CA ASP A 390 -0.01 -6.58 -1.49
C ASP A 390 0.46 -6.83 -0.06
N VAL A 391 0.42 -5.79 0.76
CA VAL A 391 0.94 -5.81 2.12
C VAL A 391 -0.22 -6.08 3.08
N SER A 392 -0.05 -7.00 4.02
CA SER A 392 -1.08 -7.25 5.03
C SER A 392 -1.17 -6.11 6.04
N ALA A 393 -2.39 -5.66 6.31
CA ALA A 393 -2.74 -4.84 7.44
C ALA A 393 -3.86 -5.50 8.25
N CYS A 394 -3.77 -5.45 9.57
CA CYS A 394 -4.84 -5.87 10.46
C CYS A 394 -5.77 -4.71 10.75
N TYR A 395 -7.05 -4.86 10.39
CA TYR A 395 -8.08 -3.89 10.73
C TYR A 395 -8.81 -4.28 12.02
N GLY A 396 -8.53 -3.55 13.09
CA GLY A 396 -9.27 -3.68 14.34
C GLY A 396 -10.56 -2.86 14.30
N GLU A 397 -11.73 -3.52 14.26
CA GLU A 397 -13.02 -2.86 14.48
C GLU A 397 -13.46 -2.89 15.95
N GLY A 398 -13.97 -1.76 16.43
CA GLY A 398 -14.91 -1.70 17.52
C GLY A 398 -16.29 -2.02 16.94
N ILE A 399 -16.70 -3.28 17.04
CA ILE A 399 -17.91 -3.89 16.46
C ILE A 399 -19.09 -2.90 16.42
N ARG A 400 -19.51 -2.41 15.25
CA ARG A 400 -20.78 -1.66 15.13
C ARG A 400 -21.95 -2.56 14.78
N HIS A 401 -21.76 -3.49 13.84
CA HIS A 401 -22.87 -4.29 13.30
C HIS A 401 -23.40 -5.30 14.33
N GLU A 402 -22.51 -6.04 14.99
CA GLU A 402 -22.94 -7.02 15.99
C GLU A 402 -23.28 -6.37 17.33
N LEU A 403 -22.76 -5.16 17.64
CA LEU A 403 -23.25 -4.37 18.77
C LEU A 403 -24.66 -3.86 18.51
N CYS A 404 -25.03 -3.46 17.29
CA CYS A 404 -26.43 -3.16 16.97
C CYS A 404 -27.32 -4.38 17.23
N ASP A 405 -26.92 -5.58 16.80
CA ASP A 405 -27.70 -6.80 17.01
C ASP A 405 -27.74 -7.25 18.49
N ILE A 406 -26.61 -7.18 19.20
CA ILE A 406 -26.51 -7.48 20.64
C ILE A 406 -27.24 -6.43 21.47
N CYS A 407 -27.12 -5.14 21.15
CA CYS A 407 -27.85 -4.07 21.80
C CYS A 407 -29.34 -4.18 21.51
N ASN A 408 -29.75 -4.51 20.28
CA ASN A 408 -31.15 -4.81 19.96
C ASN A 408 -31.65 -6.02 20.77
N GLN A 409 -30.85 -7.09 20.88
CA GLN A 409 -31.19 -8.25 21.70
C GLN A 409 -31.30 -7.91 23.19
N LYS A 410 -30.38 -7.09 23.71
CA LYS A 410 -30.38 -6.62 25.11
C LYS A 410 -31.52 -5.66 25.41
N ILE A 411 -31.84 -4.73 24.50
CA ILE A 411 -33.01 -3.85 24.56
C ILE A 411 -34.28 -4.70 24.58
N ASN A 412 -34.41 -5.66 23.66
CA ASN A 412 -35.57 -6.55 23.59
C ASN A 412 -35.71 -7.45 24.83
N SER A 413 -34.60 -7.75 25.51
CA SER A 413 -34.60 -8.49 26.78
C SER A 413 -34.77 -7.61 28.03
N GLY A 414 -34.79 -6.27 27.88
CA GLY A 414 -34.82 -5.32 28.99
C GLY A 414 -33.49 -5.22 29.78
N ALA A 415 -32.42 -5.84 29.31
CA ALA A 415 -31.10 -5.86 29.94
C ALA A 415 -30.26 -4.60 29.68
N MET A 416 -30.73 -3.71 28.80
CA MET A 416 -30.08 -2.45 28.46
C MET A 416 -31.13 -1.46 27.93
N THR A 417 -31.01 -0.20 28.31
CA THR A 417 -31.84 0.90 27.79
C THR A 417 -31.29 1.42 26.46
N MET A 418 -32.14 2.07 25.66
CA MET A 418 -31.70 2.73 24.42
C MET A 418 -30.62 3.80 24.68
N ALA A 419 -30.66 4.47 25.84
CA ALA A 419 -29.65 5.45 26.24
C ALA A 419 -28.29 4.81 26.52
N GLU A 420 -28.26 3.65 27.19
CA GLU A 420 -27.03 2.89 27.43
C GLU A 420 -26.46 2.35 26.10
N THR A 421 -27.31 1.86 25.21
CA THR A 421 -26.93 1.45 23.85
C THR A 421 -26.29 2.60 23.06
N LEU A 422 -26.89 3.78 23.07
CA LEU A 422 -26.34 4.96 22.39
C LEU A 422 -24.99 5.39 23.00
N SER A 423 -24.80 5.25 24.32
CA SER A 423 -23.52 5.55 24.97
C SER A 423 -22.39 4.56 24.62
N VAL A 424 -22.73 3.32 24.26
CA VAL A 424 -21.77 2.30 23.81
C VAL A 424 -21.49 2.45 22.31
N ILE A 425 -22.52 2.70 21.51
CA ILE A 425 -22.40 2.85 20.06
C ILE A 425 -21.68 4.16 19.70
N ASN A 426 -21.88 5.26 20.42
CA ASN A 426 -21.36 6.57 20.04
C ASN A 426 -19.86 6.80 20.29
N LYS A 427 -19.07 5.78 20.65
CA LYS A 427 -17.64 5.96 20.87
C LYS A 427 -16.90 6.32 19.56
N PRO A 428 -16.03 7.36 19.56
CA PRO A 428 -15.51 8.02 18.37
C PRO A 428 -14.33 7.32 17.68
N LEU A 429 -13.58 6.46 18.38
CA LEU A 429 -12.63 5.57 17.71
C LEU A 429 -13.31 4.25 17.47
N ARG A 430 -13.32 3.77 16.23
CA ARG A 430 -13.82 2.43 15.94
C ARG A 430 -12.82 1.60 15.18
N TYR A 431 -11.75 2.21 14.70
CA TYR A 431 -10.93 1.59 13.69
C TYR A 431 -9.47 1.85 13.99
N MET A 432 -8.65 0.84 13.74
CA MET A 432 -7.21 0.86 13.87
C MET A 432 -6.63 -0.01 12.78
N LEU A 433 -5.65 0.52 12.06
CA LEU A 433 -4.82 -0.22 11.13
C LEU A 433 -3.53 -0.60 11.86
N ALA A 434 -3.27 -1.90 11.97
CA ALA A 434 -2.04 -2.43 12.53
C ALA A 434 -1.19 -3.07 11.41
N TYR A 435 0.07 -2.68 11.32
CA TYR A 435 1.03 -3.20 10.33
C TYR A 435 2.24 -3.80 11.03
N ASP A 436 3.00 -4.62 10.29
CA ASP A 436 4.27 -5.21 10.77
C ASP A 436 4.13 -5.92 12.12
N THR A 437 3.04 -6.68 12.30
CA THR A 437 2.73 -7.36 13.55
C THR A 437 1.92 -8.62 13.32
N ASP A 438 2.18 -9.64 14.16
CA ASP A 438 1.35 -10.85 14.32
C ASP A 438 0.21 -10.65 15.35
N VAL A 439 0.14 -9.47 15.97
CA VAL A 439 -0.88 -9.12 16.96
C VAL A 439 -2.09 -8.51 16.26
N VAL A 440 -3.21 -9.23 16.26
CA VAL A 440 -4.51 -8.64 15.92
C VAL A 440 -4.91 -7.68 17.05
N PRO A 441 -5.09 -6.37 16.79
CA PRO A 441 -5.55 -5.42 17.79
C PRO A 441 -6.96 -5.80 18.24
N ASN A 442 -7.06 -6.54 19.34
CA ASN A 442 -8.33 -7.01 19.87
C ASN A 442 -8.99 -5.88 20.70
N MET A 443 -9.72 -4.99 20.04
CA MET A 443 -10.41 -3.89 20.73
C MET A 443 -11.64 -4.39 21.50
N ALA A 444 -11.44 -5.04 22.66
CA ALA A 444 -12.38 -5.27 23.77
C ALA A 444 -13.81 -5.78 23.48
N ILE A 445 -14.15 -6.01 22.23
CA ILE A 445 -15.48 -6.31 21.72
C ILE A 445 -15.18 -7.26 20.57
N SER A 446 -14.78 -8.49 20.89
CA SER A 446 -15.08 -9.60 20.01
C SER A 446 -16.41 -10.20 20.50
N THR A 447 -17.14 -10.84 19.61
CA THR A 447 -18.51 -11.37 19.76
C THR A 447 -18.86 -12.15 21.03
N LEU A 448 -17.91 -12.49 21.90
CA LEU A 448 -18.13 -13.36 23.06
C LEU A 448 -17.58 -12.85 24.40
N GLN A 449 -16.71 -11.84 24.44
CA GLN A 449 -16.18 -11.29 25.70
C GLN A 449 -15.96 -9.79 25.59
N TYR A 450 -16.99 -9.02 25.97
CA TYR A 450 -16.80 -7.62 26.34
C TYR A 450 -15.84 -7.57 27.52
N HIS A 451 -14.65 -7.00 27.31
CA HIS A 451 -13.70 -6.73 28.39
C HIS A 451 -13.84 -5.26 28.80
N PRO A 452 -14.75 -4.93 29.76
CA PRO A 452 -15.01 -3.55 30.17
C PRO A 452 -13.77 -2.79 30.67
N SER A 453 -12.70 -3.50 31.01
CA SER A 453 -11.43 -2.95 31.48
C SER A 453 -10.45 -2.57 30.37
N ARG A 454 -10.66 -3.02 29.12
CA ARG A 454 -9.71 -2.80 28.04
C ARG A 454 -10.02 -1.49 27.29
N THR A 455 -8.99 -0.69 27.08
CA THR A 455 -9.02 0.62 26.44
C THR A 455 -8.44 0.58 25.02
N TYR A 456 -8.65 1.64 24.23
CA TYR A 456 -7.95 1.80 22.93
C TYR A 456 -6.44 1.85 23.11
N GLN A 457 -5.96 2.46 24.20
CA GLN A 457 -4.53 2.50 24.49
C GLN A 457 -3.96 1.09 24.71
N ASP A 458 -4.72 0.15 25.28
CA ASP A 458 -4.26 -1.24 25.42
C ASP A 458 -4.11 -1.92 24.06
N ALA A 459 -4.98 -1.62 23.09
CA ALA A 459 -4.83 -2.12 21.72
C ALA A 459 -3.61 -1.52 21.00
N VAL A 460 -3.38 -0.21 21.14
CA VAL A 460 -2.16 0.43 20.63
C VAL A 460 -0.92 -0.18 21.28
N SER A 461 -0.96 -0.38 22.60
CA SER A 461 0.17 -0.91 23.37
C SER A 461 0.48 -2.36 22.97
N ASP A 462 -0.52 -3.20 22.74
CA ASP A 462 -0.32 -4.58 22.31
C ASP A 462 0.42 -4.65 20.96
N VAL A 463 0.00 -3.85 19.97
CA VAL A 463 0.65 -3.80 18.64
C VAL A 463 2.06 -3.24 18.74
N THR A 464 2.22 -2.11 19.42
CA THR A 464 3.50 -1.40 19.51
C THR A 464 4.53 -2.12 20.35
N ASN A 465 4.12 -2.80 21.44
CA ASN A 465 5.01 -3.66 22.23
C ASN A 465 5.51 -4.88 21.43
N ALA A 466 4.76 -5.29 20.40
CA ALA A 466 5.17 -6.32 19.45
C ALA A 466 6.04 -5.77 18.29
N GLY A 467 6.36 -4.47 18.29
CA GLY A 467 7.15 -3.81 17.24
C GLY A 467 6.34 -3.30 16.05
N GLY A 468 5.02 -3.52 16.06
CA GLY A 468 4.12 -3.13 14.99
C GLY A 468 3.84 -1.63 14.93
N LEU A 469 3.23 -1.23 13.82
CA LEU A 469 2.84 0.15 13.53
C LEU A 469 1.33 0.30 13.69
N VAL A 470 0.90 1.46 14.18
CA VAL A 470 -0.52 1.76 14.36
C VAL A 470 -0.88 3.03 13.61
N VAL A 471 -1.76 2.92 12.62
CA VAL A 471 -2.40 4.08 11.97
C VAL A 471 -3.86 4.13 12.40
N VAL A 472 -4.31 5.33 12.79
CA VAL A 472 -5.72 5.58 13.10
C VAL A 472 -6.42 6.08 11.84
N PRO A 473 -7.27 5.26 11.20
CA PRO A 473 -7.96 5.64 9.98
C PRO A 473 -9.11 6.61 10.27
N PHE A 474 -9.36 7.52 9.32
CA PHE A 474 -10.45 8.49 9.28
C PHE A 474 -10.95 8.95 10.67
N PHE A 475 -10.05 9.61 11.39
CA PHE A 475 -10.18 9.94 12.82
C PHE A 475 -11.52 10.53 13.26
N TYR A 476 -12.18 11.27 12.37
CA TYR A 476 -13.48 11.87 12.62
C TYR A 476 -14.39 11.66 11.41
N ASP A 477 -15.62 11.25 11.69
CA ASP A 477 -16.76 11.24 10.79
C ASP A 477 -17.83 12.14 11.43
N SER A 478 -18.55 12.90 10.60
CA SER A 478 -19.69 13.74 10.98
C SER A 478 -20.73 13.09 11.91
N VAL A 479 -20.77 11.75 11.96
CA VAL A 479 -21.65 10.99 12.86
C VAL A 479 -21.14 10.92 14.31
N TYR A 480 -19.91 11.36 14.60
CA TYR A 480 -19.29 11.30 15.92
C TYR A 480 -19.25 12.66 16.62
N ASP A 481 -19.13 12.61 17.95
CA ASP A 481 -18.85 13.79 18.74
C ASP A 481 -17.39 14.22 18.54
N ILE A 482 -17.23 15.42 18.01
CA ILE A 482 -15.92 16.02 17.73
C ILE A 482 -15.09 16.23 19.00
N THR A 483 -15.72 16.56 20.13
CA THR A 483 -15.06 16.81 21.40
C THR A 483 -14.51 15.52 21.98
N GLU A 484 -15.30 14.45 21.92
CA GLU A 484 -14.87 13.12 22.35
C GLU A 484 -13.72 12.62 21.47
N SER A 485 -13.80 12.82 20.16
CA SER A 485 -12.73 12.50 19.20
C SER A 485 -11.43 13.20 19.62
N ILE A 486 -11.45 14.54 19.76
CA ILE A 486 -10.29 15.35 20.16
C ILE A 486 -9.76 14.97 21.56
N ASN A 487 -10.62 14.68 22.53
CA ASN A 487 -10.17 14.33 23.87
C ASN A 487 -9.45 12.98 23.89
N MET A 488 -9.90 12.05 23.07
CA MET A 488 -9.30 10.74 22.95
C MET A 488 -7.96 10.76 22.21
N SER A 489 -7.77 11.60 21.18
CA SER A 489 -6.42 11.79 20.61
C SER A 489 -5.43 12.35 21.63
N LYS A 490 -5.89 13.17 22.58
CA LYS A 490 -5.01 13.63 23.66
C LYS A 490 -4.56 12.50 24.58
N THR A 491 -5.26 11.37 24.65
CA THR A 491 -4.89 10.26 25.54
C THR A 491 -4.20 9.09 24.85
N LEU A 492 -4.25 9.02 23.52
CA LEU A 492 -3.52 8.01 22.76
C LEU A 492 -2.03 8.35 22.65
N ASN A 493 -1.19 7.34 22.91
CA ASN A 493 0.26 7.38 22.77
C ASN A 493 0.75 6.14 22.00
N GLY A 494 1.88 6.26 21.31
CA GLY A 494 2.49 5.16 20.54
C GLY A 494 1.90 4.92 19.15
N ILE A 495 0.95 5.74 18.68
CA ILE A 495 0.47 5.63 17.30
C ILE A 495 1.54 6.12 16.31
N THR A 496 1.65 5.44 15.17
CA THR A 496 2.55 5.79 14.07
C THR A 496 1.94 6.90 13.21
N GLY A 497 0.65 6.82 12.91
CA GLY A 497 0.02 7.75 11.99
C GLY A 497 -1.46 8.02 12.24
N LEU A 498 -1.93 9.09 11.61
CA LEU A 498 -3.32 9.53 11.57
C LEU A 498 -3.72 9.71 10.11
N GLU A 499 -4.75 9.00 9.66
CA GLU A 499 -5.29 9.21 8.32
C GLU A 499 -6.09 10.50 8.29
N VAL A 500 -5.49 11.54 7.70
CA VAL A 500 -6.08 12.89 7.64
C VAL A 500 -6.91 13.10 6.38
N LEU A 501 -6.75 12.21 5.40
CA LEU A 501 -7.41 12.28 4.11
C LEU A 501 -7.86 10.88 3.71
N THR A 502 -9.16 10.72 3.46
CA THR A 502 -9.75 9.45 3.06
C THR A 502 -10.90 9.69 2.07
N LYS A 503 -11.38 8.63 1.45
CA LYS A 503 -12.53 8.72 0.54
C LYS A 503 -13.77 9.30 1.23
N GLY A 504 -14.45 10.18 0.52
CA GLY A 504 -15.66 10.86 0.98
C GLY A 504 -15.37 12.18 1.67
N TYR A 505 -14.11 12.45 2.03
CA TYR A 505 -13.70 13.72 2.63
C TYR A 505 -12.93 14.55 1.61
N MET A 506 -13.55 15.65 1.18
CA MET A 506 -12.87 16.67 0.39
C MET A 506 -11.78 17.36 1.23
N LEU A 507 -10.77 17.95 0.58
CA LEU A 507 -9.71 18.69 1.29
C LEU A 507 -10.25 19.82 2.19
N ASP A 508 -11.37 20.42 1.80
CA ASP A 508 -12.08 21.48 2.52
C ASP A 508 -13.23 20.96 3.41
N SER A 509 -13.36 19.65 3.56
CA SER A 509 -14.39 19.08 4.43
C SER A 509 -14.07 19.32 5.90
N MET A 510 -15.12 19.30 6.73
CA MET A 510 -14.98 19.45 8.18
C MET A 510 -14.14 18.30 8.75
N GLU A 511 -14.31 17.09 8.23
CA GLU A 511 -13.59 15.89 8.63
C GLU A 511 -12.09 16.00 8.40
N THR A 512 -11.67 16.36 7.18
CA THR A 512 -10.28 16.62 6.85
C THR A 512 -9.69 17.75 7.72
N THR A 513 -10.45 18.84 7.91
CA THR A 513 -10.02 19.98 8.72
C THR A 513 -9.77 19.57 10.18
N VAL A 514 -10.68 18.78 10.76
CA VAL A 514 -10.55 18.28 12.13
C VAL A 514 -9.37 17.33 12.25
N ALA A 515 -9.23 16.36 11.33
CA ALA A 515 -8.13 15.42 11.34
C ALA A 515 -6.77 16.13 11.21
N LEU A 516 -6.64 17.11 10.31
CA LEU A 516 -5.44 17.94 10.17
C LEU A 516 -5.13 18.75 11.43
N ASN A 517 -6.15 19.32 12.10
CA ASN A 517 -5.95 20.05 13.34
C ASN A 517 -5.50 19.13 14.48
N VAL A 518 -6.05 17.93 14.57
CA VAL A 518 -5.64 16.92 15.55
C VAL A 518 -4.21 16.45 15.27
N TRP A 519 -3.88 16.17 14.01
CA TRP A 519 -2.51 15.84 13.63
C TRP A 519 -1.52 16.96 13.99
N LYS A 520 -1.85 18.23 13.72
CA LYS A 520 -1.04 19.38 14.15
C LYS A 520 -0.83 19.42 15.67
N LEU A 521 -1.84 19.05 16.45
CA LEU A 521 -1.69 18.95 17.91
C LEU A 521 -0.67 17.87 18.29
N TYR A 522 -0.68 16.70 17.65
CA TYR A 522 0.36 15.69 17.86
C TYR A 522 1.74 16.21 17.46
N ALA A 523 1.86 16.81 16.27
CA ALA A 523 3.12 17.32 15.75
C ALA A 523 3.73 18.44 16.61
N THR A 524 2.90 19.26 17.27
CA THR A 524 3.35 20.41 18.08
C THR A 524 3.48 20.11 19.57
N ALA A 525 2.85 19.05 20.09
CA ALA A 525 2.87 18.70 21.51
C ALA A 525 4.20 18.09 21.99
N GLY A 526 5.21 17.94 21.11
CA GLY A 526 6.49 17.30 21.44
C GLY A 526 6.34 15.82 21.83
N ARG A 527 5.24 15.19 21.43
CA ARG A 527 4.99 13.75 21.57
C ARG A 527 5.79 12.98 20.51
N ASP A 528 5.71 11.66 20.57
CA ASP A 528 6.17 10.78 19.49
C ASP A 528 5.72 11.32 18.12
N LYS A 529 6.60 11.18 17.12
CA LYS A 529 6.36 11.69 15.77
C LYS A 529 5.19 10.93 15.15
N VAL A 530 4.01 11.55 15.10
CA VAL A 530 2.81 11.00 14.43
C VAL A 530 2.71 11.56 13.02
N PHE A 531 2.61 10.67 12.03
CA PHE A 531 2.55 11.05 10.62
C PHE A 531 1.12 11.24 10.14
N ALA A 532 0.90 12.23 9.28
CA ALA A 532 -0.35 12.33 8.53
C ALA A 532 -0.30 11.36 7.36
N THR A 533 -1.32 10.53 7.20
CA THR A 533 -1.44 9.53 6.14
C THR A 533 -2.72 9.74 5.32
N ALA A 534 -2.83 9.02 4.21
CA ALA A 534 -4.07 8.90 3.44
C ALA A 534 -4.25 7.49 2.92
N GLY A 535 -5.50 7.05 2.78
CA GLY A 535 -5.88 5.79 2.15
C GLY A 535 -7.27 5.89 1.54
N SER A 536 -7.59 5.00 0.61
CA SER A 536 -8.88 5.09 -0.08
C SER A 536 -10.04 4.64 0.80
N ASN A 537 -9.82 3.74 1.77
CA ASN A 537 -10.89 3.09 2.52
C ASN A 537 -11.97 2.58 1.55
N ASN A 538 -11.53 1.92 0.47
CA ASN A 538 -12.40 1.64 -0.65
C ASN A 538 -13.53 0.68 -0.29
N LEU A 539 -14.71 0.93 -0.85
CA LEU A 539 -15.84 0.00 -0.78
C LEU A 539 -16.12 -0.62 -2.16
N LEU A 540 -15.68 0.06 -3.21
CA LEU A 540 -15.68 -0.38 -4.59
C LEU A 540 -14.23 -0.48 -5.10
N PRO A 541 -13.89 -1.44 -5.98
CA PRO A 541 -12.52 -1.60 -6.46
C PRO A 541 -11.97 -0.37 -7.19
N GLU A 542 -12.80 0.34 -7.95
CA GLU A 542 -12.40 1.51 -8.74
C GLU A 542 -11.91 2.71 -7.90
N GLU A 543 -12.08 2.64 -6.57
CA GLU A 543 -11.71 3.69 -5.64
C GLU A 543 -10.30 3.50 -5.07
N VAL A 544 -9.70 2.31 -5.25
CA VAL A 544 -8.33 2.03 -4.79
C VAL A 544 -7.34 3.01 -5.41
N GLY A 545 -6.49 3.61 -4.58
CA GLY A 545 -5.51 4.60 -5.01
C GLY A 545 -6.08 6.00 -5.30
N THR A 546 -7.37 6.25 -5.02
CA THR A 546 -7.92 7.63 -5.05
C THR A 546 -7.20 8.53 -4.04
N TYR A 547 -6.81 7.93 -2.92
CA TYR A 547 -6.02 8.54 -1.87
C TYR A 547 -4.88 7.56 -1.59
N PHE A 548 -3.66 8.08 -1.52
CA PHE A 548 -2.48 7.24 -1.39
C PHE A 548 -1.39 7.98 -0.60
N ILE A 549 -0.40 7.22 -0.16
CA ILE A 549 0.89 7.77 0.26
C ILE A 549 1.95 7.41 -0.78
N GLN A 550 2.96 8.26 -0.91
CA GLN A 550 4.12 7.96 -1.72
C GLN A 550 5.37 8.40 -0.98
N GLY A 551 6.34 7.51 -0.91
CA GLY A 551 7.61 7.79 -0.25
C GLY A 551 8.76 7.11 -0.94
N ARG A 552 9.97 7.46 -0.49
CA ARG A 552 11.20 6.94 -1.06
C ARG A 552 11.57 5.64 -0.35
N MET A 553 11.88 4.61 -1.14
CA MET A 553 12.27 3.29 -0.66
C MET A 553 13.48 2.77 -1.43
N SER A 554 14.30 1.91 -0.80
CA SER A 554 15.44 1.24 -1.44
C SER A 554 15.04 0.24 -2.52
N GLY A 555 13.78 -0.17 -2.51
CA GLY A 555 13.15 -1.12 -3.42
C GLY A 555 11.72 -1.39 -2.95
N LEU A 556 10.97 -2.17 -3.74
CA LEU A 556 9.60 -2.55 -3.39
C LEU A 556 9.59 -3.92 -2.70
N ASP A 557 9.45 -3.90 -1.39
CA ASP A 557 9.14 -5.05 -0.54
C ASP A 557 8.41 -4.60 0.74
N ASP A 558 7.81 -5.54 1.46
CA ASP A 558 7.01 -5.26 2.66
C ASP A 558 7.81 -4.50 3.72
N LYS A 559 9.07 -4.90 3.92
CA LYS A 559 9.95 -4.29 4.91
C LYS A 559 10.23 -2.83 4.58
N ALA A 560 10.49 -2.52 3.32
CA ALA A 560 10.70 -1.15 2.85
C ALA A 560 9.43 -0.30 3.04
N VAL A 561 8.24 -0.85 2.77
CA VAL A 561 6.96 -0.16 3.03
C VAL A 561 6.79 0.15 4.52
N PHE A 562 7.07 -0.81 5.39
CA PHE A 562 6.98 -0.61 6.84
C PHE A 562 8.05 0.34 7.38
N GLU A 563 9.28 0.30 6.85
CA GLU A 563 10.33 1.27 7.19
C GLU A 563 9.93 2.69 6.79
N MET A 564 9.38 2.87 5.58
CA MET A 564 8.85 4.15 5.10
C MET A 564 7.72 4.68 6.00
N LEU A 565 6.76 3.81 6.38
CA LEU A 565 5.69 4.16 7.32
C LEU A 565 6.23 4.56 8.70
N ARG A 566 7.26 3.85 9.19
CA ARG A 566 7.89 4.07 10.50
C ARG A 566 8.72 5.35 10.55
N SER A 567 9.42 5.69 9.48
CA SER A 567 10.25 6.91 9.41
C SER A 567 9.44 8.17 9.09
N GLY A 568 8.33 7.98 8.37
CA GLY A 568 7.52 9.07 7.84
C GLY A 568 8.08 9.69 6.57
N ASP A 569 8.95 8.98 5.85
CA ASP A 569 9.59 9.48 4.62
C ASP A 569 8.66 9.35 3.41
N PHE A 570 7.45 9.89 3.57
CA PHE A 570 6.40 9.90 2.56
C PHE A 570 5.56 11.18 2.64
N TYR A 571 4.82 11.45 1.58
CA TYR A 571 3.71 12.39 1.56
C TYR A 571 2.43 11.64 1.25
N PHE A 572 1.30 12.27 1.55
CA PHE A 572 -0.02 11.78 1.15
C PHE A 572 -0.61 12.67 0.06
N SER A 573 -1.39 12.10 -0.86
CA SER A 573 -1.98 12.81 -1.99
C SER A 573 -3.28 12.15 -2.44
N ASN A 574 -4.12 12.93 -3.11
CA ASN A 574 -5.27 12.49 -3.90
C ASN A 574 -5.22 13.02 -5.34
N GLY A 575 -4.04 13.50 -5.74
CA GLY A 575 -3.83 14.26 -6.95
C GLY A 575 -2.47 13.95 -7.56
N PRO A 576 -1.66 14.97 -7.92
CA PRO A 576 -0.40 14.73 -8.61
C PRO A 576 0.56 13.92 -7.74
N ARG A 577 1.41 13.15 -8.43
CA ARG A 577 2.60 12.57 -7.85
C ARG A 577 3.72 13.60 -7.92
N LEU A 578 4.32 13.86 -6.78
CA LEU A 578 5.40 14.80 -6.61
C LEU A 578 6.69 14.03 -6.32
N THR A 579 7.78 14.47 -6.92
CA THR A 579 9.13 14.24 -6.42
C THR A 579 9.60 15.52 -5.75
N PHE A 580 10.15 15.40 -4.55
CA PHE A 580 10.68 16.55 -3.82
C PHE A 580 11.92 16.13 -3.04
N GLU A 581 12.79 17.10 -2.79
CA GLU A 581 13.97 16.95 -1.95
C GLU A 581 13.82 17.88 -0.74
N LEU A 582 13.94 17.33 0.46
CA LEU A 582 13.92 18.12 1.70
C LEU A 582 15.35 18.17 2.26
N GLY A 583 15.96 19.36 2.24
CA GLY A 583 17.24 19.60 2.91
C GLY A 583 18.47 18.97 2.24
N GLY A 584 18.44 18.71 0.94
CA GLY A 584 19.59 18.17 0.21
C GLY A 584 19.75 16.64 0.32
N VAL A 585 18.72 15.95 0.81
CA VAL A 585 18.63 14.49 0.86
C VAL A 585 17.48 14.10 -0.06
N GLY A 586 17.81 13.83 -1.33
CA GLY A 586 16.88 13.60 -2.43
C GLY A 586 17.03 12.25 -3.08
#